data_AF-W5Q4X8-F1
#
_entry.id   AF-W5Q4X8-F1
#
_cell.length_a   1.000
_cell.length_b   1.000
_cell.length_c   1.000
_cell.angle_alpha   90.00
_cell.angle_beta   90.00
_cell.angle_gamma   90.00
#
_symmetry.space_group_name_H-M   'P 1'
#
loop_
_entity.id
_entity.type
_entity.pdbx_description
1 polymer ?
#
loop_
_entity_poly.entity_id
_entity_poly.type
_entity_poly.pdbx_seq_one_letter_code
_entity_poly.pdbx_strand_id
1 'polypeptide(L)'
;MELLGSTLTATYAHPRPTPANFLPAISSMASSYRDRFPHYNLTHSLSLPWRPSTYYKAASNWPTLDPYCTRSQRVSESTMLPFVSNRTTLFTRYTPDDWYRSNLTNFQESNTSRHNSERLRVDTSRLIQDKYQQTRKTQADSTQNLGERVNDIGFWKSEIIHELDAMIGETNELTDIKKRLERALMETEAPLQVARECLFHREKRMGIDLVHDEVEKELLTEVDIILCCQERMKLYLDKAIAQLAANRAAQHELEKDLSDKQSAYRIDDKCHHLRNTSDGVSYFRGVERVDATVSVPESWAKFTDDNILRSQSERAASAKLRDDIQNVLVVTANEMWNQFNKANLAFTNRIAETADAKNKIQTHLAKTLQEIFQTEMSIESIKKAIMEKSAFLKVAQTRLDERTRRPNIELCRDMAQLRLVNEVYEVDDTIQTLQQRLRDAEDTLQSLAHTKATLEHDLAIKANSLYIDQDKCMSMRRSFPSTLRLVGFC
;
A
#
# COMPACT_ATOMS: atom_id res chain seq x y z
N MET A 1 21.37 8.43 -79.43
CA MET A 1 22.44 7.69 -78.73
C MET A 1 21.77 6.96 -77.58
N GLU A 2 22.05 5.65 -77.46
CA GLU A 2 21.73 4.72 -76.36
C GLU A 2 20.23 4.33 -76.21
N LEU A 3 19.74 3.19 -76.72
CA LEU A 3 19.96 1.73 -76.45
C LEU A 3 19.20 1.16 -75.24
N LEU A 4 18.03 0.58 -75.57
CA LEU A 4 17.52 -0.76 -75.23
C LEU A 4 18.04 -1.48 -73.97
N GLY A 5 17.09 -1.97 -73.15
CA GLY A 5 17.35 -3.03 -72.17
C GLY A 5 16.14 -3.45 -71.34
N SER A 6 15.31 -4.33 -71.89
CA SER A 6 14.27 -5.09 -71.20
C SER A 6 14.88 -6.25 -70.40
N THR A 7 14.32 -6.62 -69.23
CA THR A 7 14.28 -7.99 -68.65
C THR A 7 13.47 -7.95 -67.34
N LEU A 8 12.24 -8.45 -67.34
CA LEU A 8 11.80 -9.79 -66.89
C LEU A 8 11.97 -10.04 -65.38
N THR A 9 10.83 -10.01 -64.70
CA THR A 9 10.54 -10.42 -63.33
C THR A 9 10.68 -11.93 -63.16
N ALA A 10 11.53 -12.36 -62.23
CA ALA A 10 11.54 -13.72 -61.69
C ALA A 10 11.44 -13.63 -60.16
N THR A 11 10.29 -14.07 -59.62
CA THR A 11 10.00 -14.14 -58.19
C THR A 11 10.63 -15.41 -57.61
N TYR A 12 11.72 -15.28 -56.85
CA TYR A 12 12.16 -16.31 -55.92
C TYR A 12 11.71 -15.94 -54.51
N ALA A 13 10.79 -16.73 -53.98
CA ALA A 13 10.36 -16.65 -52.58
C ALA A 13 11.43 -17.28 -51.68
N HIS A 14 12.07 -16.48 -50.84
CA HIS A 14 12.74 -16.95 -49.63
C HIS A 14 11.78 -16.77 -48.43
N PRO A 15 11.46 -17.82 -47.67
CA PRO A 15 10.82 -17.65 -46.37
C PRO A 15 11.84 -17.06 -45.39
N ARG A 16 11.53 -15.90 -44.81
CA ARG A 16 12.22 -15.39 -43.62
C ARG A 16 11.97 -16.33 -42.42
N PRO A 17 12.95 -16.53 -41.53
CA PRO A 17 12.78 -17.38 -40.35
C PRO A 17 11.81 -16.74 -39.36
N THR A 18 10.82 -17.51 -38.94
CA THR A 18 9.94 -17.22 -37.81
C THR A 18 10.73 -17.23 -36.50
N PRO A 19 10.49 -16.28 -35.58
CA PRO A 19 11.01 -16.37 -34.22
C PRO A 19 10.21 -17.43 -33.46
N ALA A 20 10.85 -18.56 -33.19
CA ALA A 20 10.29 -19.60 -32.32
C ALA A 20 10.50 -19.20 -30.86
N ASN A 21 9.54 -18.48 -30.28
CA ASN A 21 9.41 -18.32 -28.83
C ASN A 21 7.93 -18.46 -28.45
N PHE A 22 7.46 -19.71 -28.36
CA PHE A 22 6.28 -20.06 -27.60
C PHE A 22 6.74 -20.95 -26.44
N LEU A 23 6.76 -20.39 -25.23
CA LEU A 23 6.92 -21.14 -24.00
C LEU A 23 5.60 -21.89 -23.72
N PRO A 24 5.63 -23.18 -23.31
CA PRO A 24 4.42 -23.86 -22.88
C PRO A 24 3.96 -23.34 -21.52
N ALA A 25 2.64 -23.24 -21.35
CA ALA A 25 2.01 -22.92 -20.07
C ALA A 25 2.31 -24.01 -19.01
N ILE A 26 2.55 -23.56 -17.77
CA ILE A 26 3.03 -24.33 -16.61
C ILE A 26 2.09 -25.49 -16.19
N SER A 27 0.90 -25.63 -16.77
CA SER A 27 -0.07 -26.67 -16.40
C SER A 27 0.15 -28.06 -17.04
N SER A 28 1.15 -28.27 -17.91
CA SER A 28 1.34 -29.57 -18.58
C SER A 28 2.31 -30.55 -17.88
N MET A 29 2.99 -30.13 -16.81
CA MET A 29 3.97 -30.97 -16.10
C MET A 29 3.35 -31.94 -15.07
N ALA A 30 2.03 -31.87 -14.84
CA ALA A 30 1.34 -32.76 -13.90
C ALA A 30 1.24 -34.23 -14.36
N SER A 31 1.64 -34.55 -15.61
CA SER A 31 1.39 -35.86 -16.23
C SER A 31 2.60 -36.80 -16.32
N SER A 32 3.83 -36.37 -16.02
CA SER A 32 5.03 -37.18 -16.32
C SER A 32 5.50 -38.12 -15.21
N TYR A 33 4.89 -38.10 -14.02
CA TYR A 33 5.35 -38.90 -12.87
C TYR A 33 4.45 -40.09 -12.50
N ARG A 34 3.41 -40.39 -13.27
CA ARG A 34 2.35 -41.30 -12.81
C ARG A 34 2.51 -42.79 -13.10
N ASP A 35 3.56 -43.24 -13.78
CA ASP A 35 3.69 -44.67 -14.11
C ASP A 35 5.11 -45.20 -13.83
N ARG A 36 5.31 -45.75 -12.62
CA ARG A 36 6.10 -46.96 -12.37
C ARG A 36 6.02 -47.47 -10.91
N PHE A 37 5.26 -48.56 -10.73
CA PHE A 37 5.37 -49.61 -9.68
C PHE A 37 4.88 -49.31 -8.24
N PRO A 38 4.76 -50.34 -7.37
CA PRO A 38 3.47 -50.85 -6.91
C PRO A 38 3.11 -50.35 -5.50
N HIS A 39 1.80 -50.28 -5.26
CA HIS A 39 1.22 -49.89 -3.97
C HIS A 39 1.73 -50.73 -2.79
N TYR A 40 2.27 -50.06 -1.78
CA TYR A 40 2.20 -50.52 -0.40
C TYR A 40 1.57 -49.42 0.45
N ASN A 41 0.39 -49.71 1.00
CA ASN A 41 -0.30 -48.84 1.95
C ASN A 41 0.37 -48.98 3.33
N LEU A 42 0.88 -47.87 3.87
CA LEU A 42 0.99 -47.70 5.31
C LEU A 42 0.39 -46.34 5.68
N THR A 43 -0.81 -46.37 6.23
CA THR A 43 -1.46 -45.25 6.90
C THR A 43 -0.72 -44.95 8.19
N HIS A 44 -0.31 -43.70 8.43
CA HIS A 44 -0.45 -43.07 9.75
C HIS A 44 -0.38 -41.54 9.68
N SER A 45 -1.19 -40.94 10.55
CA SER A 45 -1.62 -39.55 10.63
C SER A 45 -0.57 -38.57 11.17
N LEU A 46 -0.67 -37.33 10.69
CA LEU A 46 -0.03 -36.10 11.18
C LEU A 46 -0.40 -35.77 12.64
N SER A 47 0.57 -35.38 13.48
CA SER A 47 0.54 -34.15 14.32
C SER A 47 1.71 -34.02 15.33
N LEU A 48 2.56 -33.00 15.13
CA LEU A 48 3.28 -32.16 16.12
C LEU A 48 4.42 -32.81 16.98
N PRO A 49 5.19 -32.02 17.77
CA PRO A 49 6.24 -31.09 17.34
C PRO A 49 7.60 -31.36 18.04
N TRP A 50 8.64 -30.70 17.53
CA TRP A 50 10.02 -30.64 18.05
C TRP A 50 10.19 -30.58 19.58
N ARG A 51 11.13 -31.39 20.14
CA ARG A 51 12.15 -30.97 21.12
C ARG A 51 13.38 -31.91 21.11
N PRO A 52 14.60 -31.39 21.37
CA PRO A 52 15.83 -32.17 21.43
C PRO A 52 16.07 -32.68 22.86
N SER A 53 16.36 -33.97 23.04
CA SER A 53 17.02 -34.44 24.25
C SER A 53 18.04 -35.54 23.94
N THR A 54 19.29 -35.15 24.17
CA THR A 54 20.40 -35.99 24.61
C THR A 54 19.97 -37.23 25.39
N TYR A 55 20.28 -38.43 24.88
CA TYR A 55 20.42 -39.61 25.74
C TYR A 55 21.61 -40.48 25.27
N TYR A 56 22.51 -40.68 26.21
CA TYR A 56 23.76 -41.43 26.11
C TYR A 56 23.51 -42.95 26.21
N LYS A 57 24.55 -43.70 25.80
CA LYS A 57 24.89 -45.11 26.11
C LYS A 57 24.12 -46.21 25.37
N ALA A 58 24.71 -46.68 24.28
CA ALA A 58 24.55 -48.06 23.84
C ALA A 58 25.49 -48.97 24.66
N ALA A 59 24.90 -50.00 25.25
CA ALA A 59 25.61 -51.10 25.89
C ALA A 59 26.48 -51.85 24.87
N SER A 60 27.73 -52.12 25.26
CA SER A 60 28.65 -52.97 24.53
C SER A 60 28.25 -54.44 24.69
N ASN A 61 27.50 -54.97 23.72
CA ASN A 61 27.34 -56.42 23.59
C ASN A 61 28.46 -56.95 22.70
N TRP A 62 29.44 -57.62 23.31
CA TRP A 62 30.45 -58.40 22.62
C TRP A 62 29.77 -59.63 21.99
N PRO A 63 29.99 -59.96 20.71
CA PRO A 63 29.71 -61.29 20.24
C PRO A 63 30.85 -62.21 20.71
N THR A 64 30.53 -63.04 21.70
CA THR A 64 31.31 -64.20 22.10
C THR A 64 31.54 -65.06 20.87
N LEU A 65 32.81 -65.25 20.48
CA LEU A 65 33.21 -66.25 19.50
C LEU A 65 32.86 -67.62 20.09
N ASP A 66 31.88 -68.28 19.48
CA ASP A 66 31.55 -69.67 19.76
C ASP A 66 32.53 -70.56 18.98
N PRO A 67 33.43 -71.31 19.64
CA PRO A 67 34.28 -72.27 18.96
C PRO A 67 33.48 -73.56 18.76
N TYR A 68 33.18 -73.90 17.51
CA TYR A 68 32.62 -75.23 17.19
C TYR A 68 33.62 -76.34 17.57
N CYS A 69 33.38 -76.89 18.75
CA CYS A 69 33.39 -78.28 19.17
C CYS A 69 34.22 -79.28 18.33
N THR A 70 35.37 -79.65 18.91
CA THR A 70 35.82 -81.01 19.24
C THR A 70 35.37 -82.19 18.37
N ARG A 71 36.35 -82.78 17.66
CA ARG A 71 36.43 -84.22 17.45
C ARG A 71 37.81 -84.72 17.88
N SER A 72 37.91 -85.14 19.14
CA SER A 72 39.01 -85.92 19.70
C SER A 72 38.54 -87.37 19.83
N GLN A 73 39.33 -88.32 19.29
CA GLN A 73 39.51 -89.73 19.69
C GLN A 73 40.25 -90.45 18.54
N ARG A 74 41.38 -91.16 18.71
CA ARG A 74 42.07 -91.68 19.89
C ARG A 74 43.58 -91.58 19.70
N VAL A 75 44.26 -91.06 20.72
CA VAL A 75 45.63 -91.45 21.04
C VAL A 75 45.52 -92.71 21.90
N SER A 76 46.15 -93.80 21.49
CA SER A 76 46.25 -95.01 22.32
C SER A 76 47.53 -94.95 23.13
N GLU A 77 47.36 -95.03 24.44
CA GLU A 77 48.41 -95.07 25.46
C GLU A 77 49.28 -96.34 25.37
N SER A 78 50.57 -96.12 25.64
CA SER A 78 51.59 -97.13 25.82
C SER A 78 51.43 -97.87 27.15
N THR A 79 51.20 -99.18 27.09
CA THR A 79 51.47 -100.12 28.18
C THR A 79 52.59 -101.06 27.73
N MET A 80 53.73 -101.00 28.44
CA MET A 80 54.92 -101.82 28.23
C MET A 80 54.70 -103.27 28.68
N LEU A 81 55.38 -104.19 27.98
CA LEU A 81 56.06 -105.46 28.39
C LEU A 81 55.82 -106.60 27.37
N PRO A 82 56.72 -107.59 27.18
CA PRO A 82 58.17 -107.63 27.40
C PRO A 82 58.96 -108.03 26.12
N PHE A 83 60.28 -107.94 26.22
CA PHE A 83 61.28 -108.33 25.23
C PHE A 83 61.22 -109.85 24.91
N VAL A 84 60.80 -110.23 23.70
CA VAL A 84 60.99 -111.58 23.13
C VAL A 84 61.21 -111.53 21.60
N SER A 85 62.43 -111.87 21.20
CA SER A 85 62.86 -112.46 19.92
C SER A 85 62.85 -111.63 18.62
N ASN A 86 64.07 -111.30 18.17
CA ASN A 86 64.44 -110.88 16.82
C ASN A 86 64.29 -112.02 15.80
N ARG A 87 63.06 -112.50 15.63
CA ARG A 87 62.63 -113.25 14.44
C ARG A 87 61.43 -112.58 13.81
N THR A 88 61.77 -111.41 13.28
CA THR A 88 61.54 -111.06 11.87
C THR A 88 60.10 -110.71 11.49
N THR A 89 59.62 -109.56 11.98
CA THR A 89 59.28 -108.32 11.23
C THR A 89 58.82 -108.38 9.76
N LEU A 90 58.55 -109.52 9.14
CA LEU A 90 58.19 -109.67 7.71
C LEU A 90 56.69 -109.88 7.48
N PHE A 91 55.90 -110.15 8.52
CA PHE A 91 54.44 -110.34 8.44
C PHE A 91 53.62 -109.09 8.78
N THR A 92 54.28 -107.98 9.14
CA THR A 92 53.71 -106.62 9.24
C THR A 92 54.42 -105.67 8.27
N ARG A 93 54.86 -106.18 7.12
CA ARG A 93 55.37 -105.35 6.01
C ARG A 93 54.34 -105.36 4.91
N TYR A 94 53.94 -104.17 4.50
CA TYR A 94 53.12 -103.94 3.32
C TYR A 94 53.69 -104.75 2.15
N THR A 95 52.84 -105.53 1.48
CA THR A 95 53.23 -106.19 0.24
C THR A 95 53.49 -105.13 -0.83
N PRO A 96 54.25 -105.42 -1.90
CA PRO A 96 54.36 -104.50 -3.04
C PRO A 96 52.99 -104.06 -3.55
N ASP A 97 51.99 -104.94 -3.49
CA ASP A 97 50.61 -104.65 -3.86
C ASP A 97 49.93 -103.67 -2.88
N ASP A 98 50.16 -103.80 -1.56
CA ASP A 98 49.69 -102.81 -0.56
C ASP A 98 50.37 -101.44 -0.74
N TRP A 99 51.66 -101.43 -1.11
CA TRP A 99 52.38 -100.20 -1.45
C TRP A 99 51.83 -99.57 -2.74
N TYR A 100 51.55 -100.38 -3.78
CA TYR A 100 50.92 -99.90 -5.01
C TYR A 100 49.51 -99.35 -4.75
N ARG A 101 48.68 -100.04 -3.96
CA ARG A 101 47.34 -99.57 -3.57
C ARG A 101 47.41 -98.28 -2.74
N SER A 102 48.30 -98.20 -1.76
CA SER A 102 48.47 -97.00 -0.93
C SER A 102 48.94 -95.78 -1.74
N ASN A 103 49.94 -95.95 -2.61
CA ASN A 103 50.36 -94.87 -3.50
C ASN A 103 49.27 -94.50 -4.52
N LEU A 104 48.55 -95.47 -5.06
CA LEU A 104 47.41 -95.21 -5.95
C LEU A 104 46.30 -94.42 -5.25
N THR A 105 45.95 -94.79 -4.00
CA THR A 105 45.00 -94.05 -3.17
C THR A 105 45.51 -92.63 -2.87
N ASN A 106 46.79 -92.47 -2.48
CA ASN A 106 47.38 -91.14 -2.24
C ASN A 106 47.41 -90.28 -3.50
N PHE A 107 47.70 -90.86 -4.68
CA PHE A 107 47.63 -90.14 -5.96
C PHE A 107 46.20 -89.77 -6.32
N GLN A 108 45.22 -90.65 -6.07
CA GLN A 108 43.80 -90.35 -6.26
C GLN A 108 43.33 -89.23 -5.33
N GLU A 109 43.61 -89.31 -4.02
CA GLU A 109 43.28 -88.28 -3.03
C GLU A 109 43.95 -86.94 -3.34
N SER A 110 45.23 -86.96 -3.71
CA SER A 110 45.98 -85.77 -4.14
C SER A 110 45.40 -85.16 -5.42
N ASN A 111 45.03 -85.99 -6.40
CA ASN A 111 44.36 -85.52 -7.62
C ASN A 111 42.98 -84.94 -7.33
N THR A 112 42.18 -85.55 -6.47
CA THR A 112 40.89 -85.01 -6.04
C THR A 112 41.04 -83.71 -5.26
N SER A 113 42.02 -83.61 -4.35
CA SER A 113 42.32 -82.39 -3.60
C SER A 113 42.80 -81.25 -4.52
N ARG A 114 43.71 -81.54 -5.46
CA ARG A 114 44.18 -80.58 -6.46
C ARG A 114 43.06 -80.12 -7.39
N HIS A 115 42.22 -81.03 -7.87
CA HIS A 115 41.06 -80.71 -8.69
C HIS A 115 40.05 -79.83 -7.94
N ASN A 116 39.74 -80.15 -6.68
CA ASN A 116 38.86 -79.35 -5.83
C ASN A 116 39.43 -77.94 -5.56
N SER A 117 40.74 -77.83 -5.30
CA SER A 117 41.42 -76.55 -5.09
C SER A 117 41.47 -75.71 -6.37
N GLU A 118 41.73 -76.33 -7.52
CA GLU A 118 41.72 -75.65 -8.82
C GLU A 118 40.31 -75.15 -9.18
N ARG A 119 39.28 -75.97 -8.97
CA ARG A 119 37.88 -75.57 -9.15
C ARG A 119 37.52 -74.43 -8.20
N LEU A 120 37.85 -74.53 -6.91
CA LEU A 120 37.63 -73.46 -5.92
C LEU A 120 38.32 -72.16 -6.34
N ARG A 121 39.54 -72.23 -6.86
CA ARG A 121 40.28 -71.04 -7.35
C ARG A 121 39.58 -70.41 -8.56
N VAL A 122 39.16 -71.20 -9.54
CA VAL A 122 38.41 -70.70 -10.72
C VAL A 122 37.08 -70.10 -10.28
N ASP A 123 36.32 -70.79 -9.44
CA ASP A 123 35.04 -70.34 -8.92
C ASP A 123 35.19 -69.05 -8.07
N THR A 124 36.23 -68.98 -7.24
CA THR A 124 36.54 -67.79 -6.42
C THR A 124 36.94 -66.61 -7.30
N SER A 125 37.80 -66.80 -8.30
CA SER A 125 38.18 -65.74 -9.24
C SER A 125 36.98 -65.21 -10.02
N ARG A 126 36.10 -66.11 -10.51
CA ARG A 126 34.85 -65.74 -11.16
C ARG A 126 33.94 -64.97 -10.21
N LEU A 127 33.76 -65.47 -8.98
CA LEU A 127 32.94 -64.81 -7.96
C LEU A 127 33.46 -63.40 -7.65
N ILE A 128 34.78 -63.22 -7.50
CA ILE A 128 35.39 -61.90 -7.27
C ILE A 128 35.08 -60.96 -8.43
N GLN A 129 35.23 -61.43 -9.68
CA GLN A 129 34.95 -60.63 -10.85
C GLN A 129 33.47 -60.25 -10.96
N ASP A 130 32.57 -61.22 -10.78
CA ASP A 130 31.12 -61.01 -10.82
C ASP A 130 30.68 -60.02 -9.72
N LYS A 131 31.21 -60.18 -8.50
CA LYS A 131 30.96 -59.26 -7.39
C LYS A 131 31.58 -57.89 -7.62
N TYR A 132 32.76 -57.80 -8.21
CA TYR A 132 33.38 -56.51 -8.56
C TYR A 132 32.54 -55.74 -9.57
N GLN A 133 32.07 -56.41 -10.63
CA GLN A 133 31.19 -55.80 -11.63
C GLN A 133 29.87 -55.36 -11.00
N GLN A 134 29.26 -56.19 -10.15
CA GLN A 134 28.04 -55.85 -9.44
C GLN A 134 28.23 -54.63 -8.53
N THR A 135 29.29 -54.60 -7.71
CA THR A 135 29.58 -53.47 -6.82
C THR A 135 29.84 -52.18 -7.60
N ARG A 136 30.60 -52.25 -8.69
CA ARG A 136 30.86 -51.09 -9.55
C ARG A 136 29.57 -50.56 -10.17
N LYS A 137 28.68 -51.44 -10.64
CA LYS A 137 27.38 -51.06 -11.18
C LYS A 137 26.53 -50.37 -10.12
N THR A 138 26.36 -50.98 -8.95
CA THR A 138 25.59 -50.40 -7.84
C THR A 138 26.12 -49.02 -7.42
N GLN A 139 27.44 -48.85 -7.37
CA GLN A 139 28.05 -47.55 -7.07
C GLN A 139 27.77 -46.53 -8.18
N ALA A 140 27.89 -46.91 -9.46
CA ALA A 140 27.59 -46.04 -10.58
C ALA A 140 26.12 -45.59 -10.59
N ASP A 141 25.19 -46.53 -10.38
CA ASP A 141 23.75 -46.24 -10.30
C ASP A 141 23.46 -45.25 -9.15
N SER A 142 24.11 -45.43 -7.99
CA SER A 142 23.95 -44.51 -6.85
C SER A 142 24.53 -43.12 -7.14
N THR A 143 25.70 -43.04 -7.78
CA THR A 143 26.31 -41.77 -8.21
C THR A 143 25.43 -41.04 -9.23
N GLN A 144 24.80 -41.77 -10.15
CA GLN A 144 23.84 -41.21 -11.10
C GLN A 144 22.63 -40.59 -10.36
N ASN A 145 22.01 -41.34 -9.45
CA ASN A 145 20.86 -40.86 -8.67
C ASN A 145 21.21 -39.60 -7.84
N LEU A 146 22.41 -39.53 -7.27
CA LEU A 146 22.90 -38.33 -6.59
C LEU A 146 23.05 -37.15 -7.56
N GLY A 147 23.53 -37.40 -8.78
CA GLY A 147 23.63 -36.36 -9.81
C GLY A 147 22.26 -35.83 -10.26
N GLU A 148 21.28 -36.70 -10.44
CA GLU A 148 19.88 -36.32 -10.71
C GLU A 148 19.33 -35.46 -9.56
N ARG A 149 19.57 -35.87 -8.31
CA ARG A 149 19.16 -35.10 -7.13
C ARG A 149 19.78 -33.71 -7.05
N VAL A 150 21.08 -33.58 -7.38
CA VAL A 150 21.77 -32.27 -7.45
C VAL A 150 21.10 -31.35 -8.47
N ASN A 151 20.73 -31.89 -9.64
CA ASN A 151 20.02 -31.13 -10.67
C ASN A 151 18.64 -30.66 -10.19
N ASP A 152 17.87 -31.53 -9.55
CA ASP A 152 16.55 -31.17 -9.00
C ASP A 152 16.66 -30.05 -7.95
N ILE A 153 17.63 -30.15 -7.03
CA ILE A 153 17.88 -29.10 -6.04
C ILE A 153 18.30 -27.81 -6.73
N GLY A 154 19.16 -27.89 -7.75
CA GLY A 154 19.59 -26.74 -8.55
C GLY A 154 18.44 -26.02 -9.26
N PHE A 155 17.49 -26.78 -9.83
CA PHE A 155 16.27 -26.26 -10.42
C PHE A 155 15.46 -25.46 -9.39
N TRP A 156 15.07 -26.08 -8.28
CA TRP A 156 14.25 -25.41 -7.26
C TRP A 156 14.93 -24.20 -6.62
N LYS A 157 16.26 -24.24 -6.44
CA LYS A 157 17.02 -23.04 -6.01
C LYS A 157 16.85 -21.88 -6.98
N SER A 158 16.91 -22.17 -8.28
CA SER A 158 16.80 -21.14 -9.32
C SER A 158 15.40 -20.53 -9.33
N GLU A 159 14.36 -21.36 -9.19
CA GLU A 159 12.97 -20.90 -9.08
C GLU A 159 12.74 -20.05 -7.82
N ILE A 160 13.26 -20.46 -6.65
CA ILE A 160 13.15 -19.68 -5.42
C ILE A 160 13.86 -18.33 -5.56
N ILE A 161 15.07 -18.29 -6.15
CA ILE A 161 15.82 -17.04 -6.36
C ILE A 161 15.02 -16.09 -7.26
N HIS A 162 14.50 -16.59 -8.38
CA HIS A 162 13.68 -15.79 -9.29
C HIS A 162 12.42 -15.23 -8.60
N GLU A 163 11.71 -16.04 -7.84
CA GLU A 163 10.52 -15.59 -7.10
C GLU A 163 10.88 -14.59 -5.98
N LEU A 164 12.01 -14.77 -5.31
CA LEU A 164 12.52 -13.82 -4.31
C LEU A 164 12.81 -12.45 -4.91
N ASP A 165 13.48 -12.40 -6.06
CA ASP A 165 13.76 -11.16 -6.79
C ASP A 165 12.46 -10.45 -7.19
N ALA A 166 11.46 -11.21 -7.67
CA ALA A 166 10.14 -10.67 -8.00
C ALA A 166 9.39 -10.12 -6.77
N MET A 167 9.46 -10.80 -5.63
CA MET A 167 8.86 -10.35 -4.36
C MET A 167 9.52 -9.08 -3.83
N ILE A 168 10.85 -8.99 -3.92
CA ILE A 168 11.60 -7.79 -3.53
C ILE A 168 11.20 -6.61 -4.44
N GLY A 169 11.11 -6.83 -5.76
CA GLY A 169 10.67 -5.81 -6.71
C GLY A 169 9.28 -5.25 -6.37
N GLU A 170 8.29 -6.13 -6.22
CA GLU A 170 6.93 -5.72 -5.87
C GLU A 170 6.84 -5.04 -4.49
N THR A 171 7.62 -5.49 -3.50
CA THR A 171 7.68 -4.85 -2.18
C THR A 171 8.23 -3.43 -2.24
N ASN A 172 9.23 -3.19 -3.10
CA ASN A 172 9.75 -1.85 -3.34
C ASN A 172 8.71 -0.94 -4.02
N GLU A 173 8.02 -1.44 -5.05
CA GLU A 173 6.96 -0.69 -5.73
C GLU A 173 5.81 -0.32 -4.77
N LEU A 174 5.38 -1.25 -3.91
CA LEU A 174 4.36 -0.99 -2.89
C LEU A 174 4.85 0.04 -1.85
N THR A 175 6.12 -0.04 -1.47
CA THR A 175 6.74 0.93 -0.55
C THR A 175 6.74 2.34 -1.14
N ASP A 176 7.02 2.48 -2.44
CA ASP A 176 7.09 3.78 -3.10
C ASP A 176 5.70 4.41 -3.28
N ILE A 177 4.68 3.62 -3.68
CA ILE A 177 3.30 4.15 -3.74
C ILE A 177 2.77 4.49 -2.34
N LYS A 178 3.14 3.73 -1.31
CA LYS A 178 2.80 4.06 0.08
C LYS A 178 3.39 5.41 0.49
N LYS A 179 4.67 5.66 0.24
CA LYS A 179 5.30 6.98 0.52
C LYS A 179 4.61 8.12 -0.22
N ARG A 180 4.19 7.87 -1.47
CA ARG A 180 3.45 8.85 -2.27
C ARG A 180 2.06 9.13 -1.66
N LEU A 181 1.38 8.10 -1.16
CA LEU A 181 0.12 8.25 -0.43
C LEU A 181 0.28 9.02 0.89
N GLU A 182 1.35 8.76 1.64
CA GLU A 182 1.69 9.53 2.86
C GLU A 182 1.90 11.02 2.53
N ARG A 183 2.62 11.32 1.44
CA ARG A 183 2.83 12.71 0.99
C ARG A 183 1.54 13.38 0.56
N ALA A 184 0.72 12.70 -0.24
CA ALA A 184 -0.58 13.20 -0.66
C ALA A 184 -1.48 13.53 0.54
N LEU A 185 -1.49 12.66 1.56
CA LEU A 185 -2.23 12.89 2.79
C LEU A 185 -1.76 14.17 3.51
N MET A 186 -0.44 14.38 3.65
CA MET A 186 0.09 15.61 4.26
C MET A 186 -0.32 16.87 3.49
N GLU A 187 -0.35 16.81 2.16
CA GLU A 187 -0.75 17.94 1.30
C GLU A 187 -2.22 18.35 1.46
N THR A 188 -3.07 17.50 2.07
CA THR A 188 -4.47 17.82 2.34
C THR A 188 -4.68 18.68 3.60
N GLU A 189 -3.69 18.75 4.51
CA GLU A 189 -3.84 19.46 5.79
C GLU A 189 -3.94 20.98 5.60
N ALA A 190 -3.15 21.55 4.68
CA ALA A 190 -3.18 22.99 4.43
C ALA A 190 -4.55 23.46 3.87
N PRO A 191 -5.14 22.81 2.84
CA PRO A 191 -6.52 23.08 2.42
C PRO A 191 -7.56 23.00 3.54
N LEU A 192 -7.47 21.98 4.40
CA LEU A 192 -8.39 21.80 5.52
C LEU A 192 -8.29 22.99 6.49
N GLN A 193 -7.07 23.40 6.82
CA GLN A 193 -6.83 24.55 7.69
C GLN A 193 -7.36 25.84 7.07
N VAL A 194 -7.12 26.08 5.78
CA VAL A 194 -7.63 27.26 5.07
C VAL A 194 -9.16 27.30 5.07
N ALA A 195 -9.84 26.18 4.82
CA ALA A 195 -11.31 26.13 4.86
C ALA A 195 -11.86 26.47 6.26
N ARG A 196 -11.26 25.93 7.32
CA ARG A 196 -11.60 26.24 8.72
C ARG A 196 -11.32 27.70 9.09
N GLU A 197 -10.19 28.25 8.64
CA GLU A 197 -9.85 29.66 8.86
C GLU A 197 -10.80 30.59 8.12
N CYS A 198 -11.24 30.23 6.92
CA CYS A 198 -12.27 30.99 6.20
C CYS A 198 -13.59 31.04 7.00
N LEU A 199 -14.05 29.91 7.53
CA LEU A 199 -15.23 29.87 8.40
C LEU A 199 -15.04 30.77 9.64
N PHE A 200 -13.91 30.63 10.33
CA PHE A 200 -13.58 31.44 11.51
C PHE A 200 -13.51 32.95 11.21
N HIS A 201 -13.01 33.33 10.05
CA HIS A 201 -12.98 34.74 9.64
C HIS A 201 -14.39 35.27 9.34
N ARG A 202 -15.27 34.44 8.77
CA ARG A 202 -16.64 34.82 8.44
C ARG A 202 -17.55 34.98 9.66
N GLU A 203 -17.26 34.29 10.77
CA GLU A 203 -17.88 34.55 12.08
C GLU A 203 -17.67 36.00 12.58
N LYS A 204 -16.71 36.73 12.01
CA LYS A 204 -16.43 38.13 12.38
C LYS A 204 -17.25 39.15 11.58
N ARG A 205 -18.14 38.69 10.69
CA ARG A 205 -19.11 39.57 10.04
C ARG A 205 -20.09 40.12 11.07
N MET A 206 -20.71 41.24 10.75
CA MET A 206 -21.50 42.01 11.71
C MET A 206 -22.96 42.13 11.29
N GLY A 207 -23.86 42.11 12.28
CA GLY A 207 -25.28 42.37 12.09
C GLY A 207 -25.92 41.40 11.10
N ILE A 208 -26.70 41.95 10.15
CA ILE A 208 -27.47 41.17 9.17
C ILE A 208 -26.59 40.45 8.12
N ASP A 209 -25.28 40.72 8.07
CA ASP A 209 -24.36 40.06 7.14
C ASP A 209 -23.80 38.74 7.68
N LEU A 210 -23.96 38.48 8.97
CA LEU A 210 -23.66 37.18 9.58
C LEU A 210 -24.83 36.22 9.29
N VAL A 211 -24.90 35.78 8.04
CA VAL A 211 -25.96 34.90 7.52
C VAL A 211 -25.39 33.60 7.00
N HIS A 212 -26.14 32.53 7.21
CA HIS A 212 -25.85 31.21 6.69
C HIS A 212 -26.10 31.14 5.19
N ASP A 213 -25.08 31.53 4.43
CA ASP A 213 -25.14 31.67 2.99
C ASP A 213 -24.50 30.49 2.24
N GLU A 214 -24.51 30.57 0.90
CA GLU A 214 -23.92 29.53 0.07
C GLU A 214 -22.41 29.35 0.27
N VAL A 215 -21.68 30.41 0.63
CA VAL A 215 -20.24 30.31 0.89
C VAL A 215 -20.00 29.47 2.15
N GLU A 216 -20.78 29.70 3.21
CA GLU A 216 -20.67 28.92 4.44
C GLU A 216 -21.00 27.44 4.20
N LYS A 217 -22.08 27.15 3.45
CA LYS A 217 -22.43 25.77 3.09
C LYS A 217 -21.34 25.06 2.30
N GLU A 218 -20.80 25.72 1.28
CA GLU A 218 -19.75 25.14 0.43
C GLU A 218 -18.43 24.98 1.20
N LEU A 219 -18.12 25.87 2.15
CA LEU A 219 -16.96 25.73 3.05
C LEU A 219 -17.11 24.57 4.05
N LEU A 220 -18.30 24.39 4.64
CA LEU A 220 -18.58 23.25 5.51
C LEU A 220 -18.46 21.93 4.73
N THR A 221 -19.05 21.90 3.53
CA THR A 221 -18.93 20.75 2.62
C THR A 221 -17.48 20.50 2.19
N GLU A 222 -16.67 21.56 2.00
CA GLU A 222 -15.23 21.45 1.76
C GLU A 222 -14.48 20.80 2.91
N VAL A 223 -14.76 21.20 4.15
CA VAL A 223 -14.19 20.56 5.35
C VAL A 223 -14.55 19.07 5.39
N ASP A 224 -15.81 18.73 5.19
CA ASP A 224 -16.28 17.34 5.24
C ASP A 224 -15.65 16.47 4.14
N ILE A 225 -15.59 16.96 2.90
CA ILE A 225 -14.97 16.25 1.78
C ILE A 225 -13.47 16.02 2.03
N ILE A 226 -12.74 17.02 2.53
CA ILE A 226 -11.31 16.86 2.83
C ILE A 226 -11.11 15.81 3.92
N LEU A 227 -11.91 15.83 5.00
CA LEU A 227 -11.84 14.82 6.07
C LEU A 227 -12.14 13.41 5.54
N CYS A 228 -13.17 13.26 4.70
CA CYS A 228 -13.50 11.97 4.06
C CYS A 228 -12.36 11.46 3.16
N CYS A 229 -11.71 12.36 2.41
CA CYS A 229 -10.53 12.03 1.62
C CYS A 229 -9.37 11.55 2.51
N GLN A 230 -9.11 12.26 3.61
CA GLN A 230 -8.05 11.89 4.57
C GLN A 230 -8.30 10.51 5.20
N GLU A 231 -9.53 10.21 5.60
CA GLU A 231 -9.91 8.90 6.16
C GLU A 231 -9.72 7.77 5.15
N ARG A 232 -10.15 7.98 3.89
CA ARG A 232 -9.91 7.03 2.79
C ARG A 232 -8.42 6.79 2.58
N MET A 233 -7.61 7.84 2.53
CA MET A 233 -6.15 7.71 2.37
C MET A 233 -5.53 6.93 3.55
N LYS A 234 -5.91 7.23 4.80
CA LYS A 234 -5.44 6.52 5.99
C LYS A 234 -5.79 5.03 5.95
N LEU A 235 -7.02 4.68 5.57
CA LEU A 235 -7.43 3.29 5.40
C LEU A 235 -6.54 2.52 4.42
N TYR A 236 -6.18 3.15 3.29
CA TYR A 236 -5.31 2.53 2.30
C TYR A 236 -3.84 2.47 2.75
N LEU A 237 -3.38 3.41 3.58
CA LEU A 237 -2.07 3.31 4.24
C LEU A 237 -2.00 2.10 5.17
N ASP A 238 -3.02 1.88 5.99
CA ASP A 238 -3.07 0.72 6.90
C ASP A 238 -3.07 -0.59 6.10
N LYS A 239 -3.83 -0.66 5.00
CA LYS A 239 -3.79 -1.81 4.07
C LYS A 239 -2.39 -2.01 3.47
N ALA A 240 -1.71 -0.94 3.06
CA ALA A 240 -0.36 -1.04 2.50
C ALA A 240 0.65 -1.53 3.54
N ILE A 241 0.55 -1.07 4.80
CA ILE A 241 1.41 -1.53 5.90
C ILE A 241 1.19 -3.02 6.18
N ALA A 242 -0.07 -3.46 6.24
CA ALA A 242 -0.40 -4.86 6.44
C ALA A 242 0.11 -5.75 5.30
N GLN A 243 -0.06 -5.31 4.04
CA GLN A 243 0.42 -6.04 2.88
C GLN A 243 1.96 -6.11 2.83
N LEU A 244 2.67 -5.04 3.17
CA LEU A 244 4.14 -5.07 3.28
C LEU A 244 4.62 -6.09 4.32
N ALA A 245 3.90 -6.23 5.44
CA ALA A 245 4.20 -7.25 6.44
C ALA A 245 3.95 -8.68 5.90
N ALA A 246 2.86 -8.88 5.15
CA ALA A 246 2.56 -10.16 4.50
C ALA A 246 3.62 -10.53 3.44
N ASN A 247 4.02 -9.58 2.60
CA ASN A 247 5.10 -9.74 1.63
C ASN A 247 6.41 -10.13 2.33
N ARG A 248 6.77 -9.46 3.44
CA ARG A 248 7.99 -9.79 4.20
C ARG A 248 7.93 -11.19 4.82
N ALA A 249 6.76 -11.62 5.29
CA ALA A 249 6.58 -12.98 5.81
C ALA A 249 6.75 -14.03 4.71
N ALA A 250 6.15 -13.83 3.54
CA ALA A 250 6.34 -14.72 2.39
C ALA A 250 7.80 -14.76 1.91
N GLN A 251 8.46 -13.59 1.83
CA GLN A 251 9.88 -13.49 1.50
C GLN A 251 10.74 -14.27 2.50
N HIS A 252 10.46 -14.18 3.81
CA HIS A 252 11.23 -14.89 4.82
C HIS A 252 11.14 -16.42 4.69
N GLU A 253 9.96 -16.96 4.36
CA GLU A 253 9.80 -18.39 4.12
C GLU A 253 10.60 -18.85 2.87
N LEU A 254 10.64 -18.04 1.80
CA LEU A 254 11.48 -18.30 0.63
C LEU A 254 12.98 -18.25 0.97
N GLU A 255 13.42 -17.26 1.76
CA GLU A 255 14.82 -17.14 2.22
C GLU A 255 15.26 -18.39 3.00
N LYS A 256 14.38 -18.90 3.86
CA LYS A 256 14.62 -20.11 4.65
C LYS A 256 14.69 -21.36 3.76
N ASP A 257 13.72 -21.55 2.87
CA ASP A 257 13.72 -22.68 1.94
C ASP A 257 14.97 -22.65 1.04
N LEU A 258 15.37 -21.46 0.56
CA LEU A 258 16.60 -21.30 -0.21
C LEU A 258 17.84 -21.72 0.59
N SER A 259 17.93 -21.35 1.87
CA SER A 259 19.05 -21.74 2.74
C SER A 259 19.13 -23.25 2.95
N ASP A 260 17.98 -23.89 3.15
CA ASP A 260 17.88 -25.35 3.29
C ASP A 260 18.29 -26.04 1.98
N LYS A 261 17.81 -25.55 0.82
CA LYS A 261 18.19 -26.06 -0.50
C LYS A 261 19.67 -25.84 -0.81
N GLN A 262 20.27 -24.71 -0.40
CA GLN A 262 21.71 -24.46 -0.56
C GLN A 262 22.55 -25.46 0.24
N SER A 263 22.14 -25.74 1.48
CA SER A 263 22.80 -26.71 2.34
C SER A 263 22.69 -28.13 1.79
N ALA A 264 21.49 -28.53 1.36
CA ALA A 264 21.26 -29.82 0.70
C ALA A 264 22.12 -29.95 -0.57
N TYR A 265 22.07 -28.95 -1.46
CA TYR A 265 22.87 -28.92 -2.68
C TYR A 265 24.35 -29.19 -2.41
N ARG A 266 24.94 -28.52 -1.40
CA ARG A 266 26.35 -28.70 -1.03
C ARG A 266 26.67 -30.12 -0.56
N ILE A 267 25.75 -30.75 0.17
CA ILE A 267 25.93 -32.12 0.68
C ILE A 267 25.83 -33.11 -0.49
N ASP A 268 24.76 -33.03 -1.28
CA ASP A 268 24.52 -33.94 -2.41
C ASP A 268 25.59 -33.78 -3.50
N ASP A 269 26.02 -32.55 -3.80
CA ASP A 269 27.09 -32.27 -4.75
C ASP A 269 28.42 -32.87 -4.27
N LYS A 270 28.75 -32.73 -2.98
CA LYS A 270 29.92 -33.39 -2.41
C LYS A 270 29.82 -34.91 -2.54
N CYS A 271 28.67 -35.49 -2.20
CA CYS A 271 28.43 -36.94 -2.28
C CYS A 271 28.55 -37.47 -3.71
N HIS A 272 28.00 -36.75 -4.70
CA HIS A 272 28.10 -37.09 -6.12
C HIS A 272 29.56 -37.17 -6.60
N HIS A 273 30.43 -36.30 -6.08
CA HIS A 273 31.85 -36.24 -6.45
C HIS A 273 32.77 -37.19 -5.65
N LEU A 274 32.27 -37.91 -4.65
CA LEU A 274 33.07 -38.87 -3.89
C LEU A 274 33.47 -40.07 -4.76
N ARG A 275 34.76 -40.43 -4.71
CA ARG A 275 35.37 -41.58 -5.38
C ARG A 275 35.99 -42.51 -4.34
N ASN A 276 36.28 -43.74 -4.73
CA ASN A 276 36.94 -44.72 -3.83
C ASN A 276 38.33 -44.27 -3.35
N THR A 277 38.95 -43.32 -4.05
CA THR A 277 40.26 -42.73 -3.72
C THR A 277 40.14 -41.33 -3.10
N SER A 278 38.92 -40.87 -2.76
CA SER A 278 38.72 -39.54 -2.17
C SER A 278 39.16 -39.52 -0.70
N ASP A 279 39.81 -38.42 -0.31
CA ASP A 279 40.14 -38.17 1.09
C ASP A 279 38.86 -38.00 1.94
N GLY A 280 38.88 -38.53 3.16
CA GLY A 280 37.75 -38.45 4.10
C GLY A 280 36.68 -39.54 3.93
N VAL A 281 36.88 -40.54 3.05
CA VAL A 281 36.08 -41.77 3.03
C VAL A 281 36.45 -42.63 4.24
N SER A 282 35.45 -43.12 4.98
CA SER A 282 35.66 -43.87 6.23
C SER A 282 34.49 -44.81 6.51
N TYR A 283 34.70 -45.80 7.39
CA TYR A 283 33.65 -46.70 7.82
C TYR A 283 32.82 -46.07 8.94
N PHE A 284 31.49 -45.99 8.73
CA PHE A 284 30.53 -45.55 9.74
C PHE A 284 29.59 -46.71 10.07
N ARG A 285 29.76 -47.34 11.24
CA ARG A 285 28.99 -48.54 11.63
C ARG A 285 27.56 -48.17 12.02
N GLY A 286 26.57 -48.86 11.45
CA GLY A 286 25.17 -48.79 11.86
C GLY A 286 24.36 -47.65 11.22
N VAL A 287 24.96 -46.85 10.33
CA VAL A 287 24.27 -45.77 9.61
C VAL A 287 23.17 -46.33 8.70
N GLU A 288 23.39 -47.52 8.15
CA GLU A 288 22.42 -48.22 7.30
C GLU A 288 21.12 -48.63 8.03
N ARG A 289 21.13 -48.59 9.36
CA ARG A 289 19.97 -48.92 10.22
C ARG A 289 19.22 -47.69 10.73
N VAL A 290 19.74 -46.49 10.47
CA VAL A 290 19.14 -45.23 10.91
C VAL A 290 18.40 -44.61 9.73
N ASP A 291 17.06 -44.58 9.82
CA ASP A 291 16.23 -43.81 8.91
C ASP A 291 15.81 -42.50 9.59
N ALA A 292 16.45 -41.40 9.18
CA ALA A 292 16.12 -40.05 9.63
C ALA A 292 15.36 -39.24 8.54
N THR A 293 14.83 -39.92 7.52
CA THR A 293 14.07 -39.26 6.45
C THR A 293 12.73 -38.76 6.99
N VAL A 294 12.36 -37.54 6.60
CA VAL A 294 11.12 -36.86 7.04
C VAL A 294 10.19 -36.52 5.88
N SER A 295 10.65 -36.67 4.64
CA SER A 295 9.91 -36.33 3.43
C SER A 295 10.30 -37.25 2.27
N VAL A 296 9.41 -37.33 1.30
CA VAL A 296 9.59 -38.00 0.00
C VAL A 296 9.72 -36.96 -1.12
N PRO A 297 10.29 -37.30 -2.30
CA PRO A 297 10.52 -36.34 -3.39
C PRO A 297 9.31 -35.49 -3.75
N GLU A 298 8.11 -36.09 -3.78
CA GLU A 298 6.86 -35.43 -4.10
C GLU A 298 6.51 -34.37 -3.04
N SER A 299 6.60 -34.73 -1.75
CA SER A 299 6.33 -33.79 -0.65
C SER A 299 7.39 -32.70 -0.52
N TRP A 300 8.64 -32.99 -0.89
CA TRP A 300 9.74 -32.03 -0.89
C TRP A 300 9.60 -30.99 -2.01
N ALA A 301 9.26 -31.42 -3.22
CA ALA A 301 9.01 -30.52 -4.35
C ALA A 301 7.78 -29.66 -4.08
N LYS A 302 6.70 -30.29 -3.58
CA LYS A 302 5.47 -29.59 -3.22
C LYS A 302 5.68 -28.52 -2.15
N PHE A 303 6.52 -28.76 -1.14
CA PHE A 303 6.82 -27.75 -0.11
C PHE A 303 7.35 -26.44 -0.71
N THR A 304 8.28 -26.53 -1.67
CA THR A 304 8.81 -25.35 -2.36
C THR A 304 7.79 -24.74 -3.31
N ASP A 305 7.04 -25.56 -4.04
CA ASP A 305 5.96 -25.11 -4.92
C ASP A 305 4.89 -24.31 -4.13
N ASP A 306 4.45 -24.83 -2.98
CA ASP A 306 3.48 -24.17 -2.09
C ASP A 306 4.01 -22.81 -1.57
N ASN A 307 5.31 -22.72 -1.23
CA ASN A 307 5.95 -21.46 -0.83
C ASN A 307 5.97 -20.43 -1.96
N ILE A 308 6.31 -20.86 -3.18
CA ILE A 308 6.31 -20.01 -4.37
C ILE A 308 4.88 -19.54 -4.69
N LEU A 309 3.89 -20.44 -4.68
CA LEU A 309 2.49 -20.09 -4.92
C LEU A 309 1.96 -19.08 -3.90
N ARG A 310 2.32 -19.26 -2.62
CA ARG A 310 1.99 -18.27 -1.58
C ARG A 310 2.61 -16.91 -1.90
N SER A 311 3.90 -16.86 -2.24
CA SER A 311 4.58 -15.61 -2.63
C SER A 311 3.90 -14.93 -3.83
N GLN A 312 3.56 -15.69 -4.86
CA GLN A 312 2.84 -15.19 -6.04
C GLN A 312 1.47 -14.62 -5.69
N SER A 313 0.74 -15.25 -4.76
CA SER A 313 -0.56 -14.77 -4.30
C SER A 313 -0.46 -13.43 -3.57
N GLU A 314 0.56 -13.25 -2.72
CA GLU A 314 0.81 -12.00 -2.01
C GLU A 314 1.26 -10.88 -2.97
N ARG A 315 2.09 -11.20 -3.97
CA ARG A 315 2.46 -10.24 -5.02
C ARG A 315 1.24 -9.77 -5.82
N ALA A 316 0.34 -10.69 -6.17
CA ALA A 316 -0.88 -10.33 -6.90
C ALA A 316 -1.80 -9.42 -6.05
N ALA A 317 -1.93 -9.70 -4.74
CA ALA A 317 -2.66 -8.84 -3.82
C ALA A 317 -2.00 -7.45 -3.68
N SER A 318 -0.67 -7.42 -3.58
CA SER A 318 0.14 -6.19 -3.54
C SER A 318 -0.06 -5.34 -4.80
N ALA A 319 0.07 -5.92 -5.99
CA ALA A 319 -0.12 -5.21 -7.26
C ALA A 319 -1.51 -4.58 -7.37
N LYS A 320 -2.55 -5.35 -7.02
CA LYS A 320 -3.93 -4.84 -6.97
C LYS A 320 -4.07 -3.66 -5.99
N LEU A 321 -3.48 -3.77 -4.81
CA LEU A 321 -3.52 -2.69 -3.82
C LEU A 321 -2.82 -1.43 -4.32
N ARG A 322 -1.72 -1.54 -5.09
CA ARG A 322 -1.07 -0.38 -5.71
C ARG A 322 -1.99 0.32 -6.71
N ASP A 323 -2.71 -0.44 -7.54
CA ASP A 323 -3.69 0.12 -8.48
C ASP A 323 -4.83 0.83 -7.73
N ASP A 324 -5.34 0.22 -6.66
CA ASP A 324 -6.37 0.84 -5.82
C ASP A 324 -5.88 2.13 -5.15
N ILE A 325 -4.63 2.17 -4.66
CA ILE A 325 -4.02 3.38 -4.08
C ILE A 325 -3.88 4.47 -5.15
N GLN A 326 -3.42 4.12 -6.36
CA GLN A 326 -3.29 5.06 -7.47
C GLN A 326 -4.66 5.66 -7.83
N ASN A 327 -5.71 4.84 -7.86
CA ASN A 327 -7.08 5.29 -8.11
C ASN A 327 -7.58 6.22 -7.01
N VAL A 328 -7.37 5.86 -5.74
CA VAL A 328 -7.78 6.70 -4.60
C VAL A 328 -7.12 8.07 -4.67
N LEU A 329 -5.81 8.14 -4.93
CA LEU A 329 -5.09 9.41 -5.05
C LEU A 329 -5.72 10.35 -6.09
N VAL A 330 -6.04 9.81 -7.28
CA VAL A 330 -6.66 10.60 -8.35
C VAL A 330 -8.07 11.03 -7.99
N VAL A 331 -8.88 10.11 -7.44
CA VAL A 331 -10.27 10.40 -7.06
C VAL A 331 -10.34 11.47 -5.98
N THR A 332 -9.57 11.33 -4.90
CA THR A 332 -9.57 12.32 -3.79
C THR A 332 -9.05 13.67 -4.23
N ALA A 333 -8.02 13.72 -5.08
CA ALA A 333 -7.51 14.99 -5.61
C ALA A 333 -8.57 15.72 -6.44
N ASN A 334 -9.33 14.99 -7.26
CA ASN A 334 -10.42 15.56 -8.06
C ASN A 334 -11.59 16.02 -7.20
N GLU A 335 -11.99 15.24 -6.19
CA GLU A 335 -13.05 15.61 -5.24
C GLU A 335 -12.71 16.92 -4.51
N MET A 336 -11.51 17.01 -3.95
CA MET A 336 -11.03 18.22 -3.26
C MET A 336 -10.97 19.42 -4.21
N TRP A 337 -10.43 19.25 -5.43
CA TRP A 337 -10.30 20.32 -6.39
C TRP A 337 -11.67 20.84 -6.87
N ASN A 338 -12.62 19.93 -7.14
CA ASN A 338 -13.97 20.29 -7.53
C ASN A 338 -14.68 21.07 -6.42
N GLN A 339 -14.54 20.63 -5.16
CA GLN A 339 -15.17 21.31 -4.04
C GLN A 339 -14.55 22.69 -3.78
N PHE A 340 -13.21 22.79 -3.85
CA PHE A 340 -12.51 24.07 -3.75
C PHE A 340 -13.03 25.10 -4.78
N ASN A 341 -13.28 24.67 -6.01
CA ASN A 341 -13.82 25.54 -7.06
C ASN A 341 -15.27 25.96 -6.80
N LYS A 342 -16.13 25.07 -6.29
CA LYS A 342 -17.50 25.43 -5.90
C LYS A 342 -17.51 26.50 -4.82
N ALA A 343 -16.72 26.32 -3.77
CA ALA A 343 -16.57 27.32 -2.71
C ALA A 343 -16.02 28.65 -3.24
N ASN A 344 -15.01 28.65 -4.13
CA ASN A 344 -14.49 29.88 -4.74
C ASN A 344 -15.50 30.58 -5.65
N LEU A 345 -16.33 29.83 -6.37
CA LEU A 345 -17.41 30.38 -7.18
C LEU A 345 -18.46 31.05 -6.27
N ALA A 346 -18.85 30.37 -5.18
CA ALA A 346 -19.75 30.94 -4.18
C ALA A 346 -19.18 32.23 -3.58
N PHE A 347 -17.88 32.26 -3.23
CA PHE A 347 -17.19 33.48 -2.77
C PHE A 347 -17.27 34.59 -3.82
N THR A 348 -16.96 34.29 -5.08
CA THR A 348 -16.97 35.28 -6.16
C THR A 348 -18.36 35.91 -6.31
N ASN A 349 -19.41 35.09 -6.27
CA ASN A 349 -20.79 35.56 -6.34
C ASN A 349 -21.16 36.41 -5.12
N ARG A 350 -20.86 35.94 -3.89
CA ARG A 350 -21.17 36.66 -2.65
C ARG A 350 -20.43 38.00 -2.55
N ILE A 351 -19.17 38.05 -2.99
CA ILE A 351 -18.38 39.29 -3.06
C ILE A 351 -19.04 40.27 -4.05
N ALA A 352 -19.44 39.81 -5.23
CA ALA A 352 -20.10 40.65 -6.22
C ALA A 352 -21.44 41.21 -5.71
N GLU A 353 -22.27 40.37 -5.09
CA GLU A 353 -23.54 40.78 -4.45
C GLU A 353 -23.33 41.82 -3.35
N THR A 354 -22.33 41.60 -2.48
CA THR A 354 -22.02 42.51 -1.37
C THR A 354 -21.47 43.84 -1.88
N ALA A 355 -20.65 43.82 -2.94
CA ALA A 355 -20.12 45.01 -3.58
C ALA A 355 -21.22 45.85 -4.26
N ASP A 356 -22.17 45.21 -4.95
CA ASP A 356 -23.32 45.88 -5.54
C ASP A 356 -24.21 46.53 -4.46
N ALA A 357 -24.51 45.79 -3.37
CA ALA A 357 -25.26 46.34 -2.25
C ALA A 357 -24.55 47.55 -1.62
N LYS A 358 -23.23 47.48 -1.44
CA LYS A 358 -22.40 48.59 -0.96
C LYS A 358 -22.52 49.83 -1.87
N ASN A 359 -22.39 49.64 -3.18
CA ASN A 359 -22.49 50.74 -4.16
C ASN A 359 -23.88 51.39 -4.17
N LYS A 360 -24.94 50.58 -4.03
CA LYS A 360 -26.32 51.08 -3.90
C LYS A 360 -26.49 51.90 -2.62
N ILE A 361 -25.99 51.43 -1.47
CA ILE A 361 -26.03 52.17 -0.21
C ILE A 361 -25.28 53.51 -0.34
N GLN A 362 -24.10 53.53 -0.96
CA GLN A 362 -23.36 54.78 -1.22
C GLN A 362 -24.16 55.76 -2.08
N THR A 363 -24.86 55.25 -3.11
CA THR A 363 -25.72 56.07 -3.97
C THR A 363 -26.91 56.64 -3.21
N HIS A 364 -27.56 55.83 -2.37
CA HIS A 364 -28.67 56.28 -1.53
C HIS A 364 -28.19 57.31 -0.49
N LEU A 365 -27.04 57.08 0.15
CA LEU A 365 -26.45 58.01 1.10
C LEU A 365 -26.16 59.37 0.45
N ALA A 366 -25.60 59.40 -0.76
CA ALA A 366 -25.38 60.64 -1.50
C ALA A 366 -26.68 61.40 -1.79
N LYS A 367 -27.75 60.69 -2.19
CA LYS A 367 -29.08 61.30 -2.38
C LYS A 367 -29.67 61.84 -1.08
N THR A 368 -29.57 61.09 0.02
CA THR A 368 -30.03 61.55 1.34
C THR A 368 -29.28 62.79 1.81
N LEU A 369 -27.95 62.85 1.61
CA LEU A 369 -27.16 64.05 1.92
C LEU A 369 -27.58 65.27 1.08
N GLN A 370 -27.88 65.05 -0.20
CA GLN A 370 -28.39 66.10 -1.08
C GLN A 370 -29.77 66.63 -0.64
N GLU A 371 -30.66 65.74 -0.19
CA GLU A 371 -31.98 66.09 0.34
C GLU A 371 -31.90 66.82 1.68
N ILE A 372 -30.98 66.41 2.57
CA ILE A 372 -30.66 67.11 3.83
C ILE A 372 -30.29 68.56 3.52
N PHE A 373 -29.35 68.77 2.60
CA PHE A 373 -28.92 70.11 2.21
C PHE A 373 -30.07 70.96 1.64
N GLN A 374 -30.92 70.39 0.77
CA GLN A 374 -32.08 71.09 0.21
C GLN A 374 -33.12 71.44 1.29
N THR A 375 -33.33 70.55 2.26
CA THR A 375 -34.24 70.78 3.39
C THR A 375 -33.70 71.87 4.32
N GLU A 376 -32.40 71.88 4.61
CA GLU A 376 -31.73 72.94 5.38
C GLU A 376 -31.87 74.31 4.71
N MET A 377 -31.65 74.39 3.38
CA MET A 377 -31.88 75.62 2.61
C MET A 377 -33.34 76.08 2.67
N SER A 378 -34.29 75.14 2.60
CA SER A 378 -35.71 75.43 2.69
C SER A 378 -36.10 75.95 4.07
N ILE A 379 -35.56 75.36 5.15
CA ILE A 379 -35.73 75.83 6.53
C ILE A 379 -35.25 77.28 6.67
N GLU A 380 -34.07 77.60 6.14
CA GLU A 380 -33.53 78.97 6.20
C GLU A 380 -34.40 79.96 5.39
N SER A 381 -34.88 79.55 4.22
CA SER A 381 -35.81 80.35 3.41
C SER A 381 -37.12 80.63 4.15
N ILE A 382 -37.70 79.61 4.81
CA ILE A 382 -38.93 79.75 5.60
C ILE A 382 -38.69 80.66 6.82
N LYS A 383 -37.58 80.50 7.55
CA LYS A 383 -37.20 81.37 8.67
C LYS A 383 -37.11 82.83 8.24
N LYS A 384 -36.46 83.10 7.11
CA LYS A 384 -36.39 84.44 6.51
C LYS A 384 -37.78 84.96 6.15
N ALA A 385 -38.62 84.15 5.50
CA ALA A 385 -39.98 84.55 5.14
C ALA A 385 -40.83 84.90 6.38
N ILE A 386 -40.73 84.12 7.47
CA ILE A 386 -41.40 84.42 8.75
C ILE A 386 -40.92 85.77 9.31
N MET A 387 -39.61 86.03 9.30
CA MET A 387 -39.04 87.30 9.76
C MET A 387 -39.59 88.49 8.94
N GLU A 388 -39.60 88.36 7.61
CA GLU A 388 -40.15 89.37 6.71
C GLU A 388 -41.64 89.61 6.98
N LYS A 389 -42.46 88.54 7.11
CA LYS A 389 -43.90 88.66 7.41
C LYS A 389 -44.18 89.24 8.79
N SER A 390 -43.35 88.92 9.78
CA SER A 390 -43.44 89.49 11.13
C SER A 390 -43.25 91.01 11.12
N ALA A 391 -42.42 91.55 10.20
CA ALA A 391 -42.25 92.99 10.04
C ALA A 391 -43.54 93.66 9.52
N PHE A 392 -44.24 93.05 8.56
CA PHE A 392 -45.54 93.54 8.08
C PHE A 392 -46.60 93.49 9.18
N LEU A 393 -46.68 92.37 9.93
CA LEU A 393 -47.60 92.23 11.06
C LEU A 393 -47.36 93.32 12.11
N LYS A 394 -46.10 93.58 12.46
CA LYS A 394 -45.73 94.62 13.42
C LYS A 394 -46.20 96.01 12.98
N VAL A 395 -46.06 96.35 11.69
CA VAL A 395 -46.54 97.63 11.16
C VAL A 395 -48.07 97.71 11.23
N ALA A 396 -48.78 96.66 10.80
CA ALA A 396 -50.24 96.62 10.82
C ALA A 396 -50.79 96.74 12.26
N GLN A 397 -50.21 96.00 13.21
CA GLN A 397 -50.57 96.09 14.63
C GLN A 397 -50.25 97.46 15.24
N THR A 398 -49.10 98.04 14.94
CA THR A 398 -48.73 99.39 15.44
C THR A 398 -49.70 100.45 14.91
N ARG A 399 -50.06 100.38 13.61
CA ARG A 399 -51.06 101.27 13.02
C ARG A 399 -52.43 101.11 13.69
N LEU A 400 -52.80 99.88 14.04
CA LEU A 400 -54.05 99.58 14.72
C LEU A 400 -54.05 100.14 16.16
N ASP A 401 -52.94 99.99 16.89
CA ASP A 401 -52.74 100.51 18.25
C ASP A 401 -52.82 102.04 18.31
N GLU A 402 -52.10 102.76 17.44
CA GLU A 402 -52.14 104.23 17.38
C GLU A 402 -53.57 104.75 17.14
N ARG A 403 -54.35 104.04 16.31
CA ARG A 403 -55.75 104.38 16.03
C ARG A 403 -56.67 104.18 17.23
N THR A 404 -56.28 103.45 18.27
CA THR A 404 -57.06 103.33 19.52
C THR A 404 -56.99 104.58 20.39
N ARG A 405 -56.00 105.45 20.17
CA ARG A 405 -55.77 106.67 20.96
C ARG A 405 -56.55 107.90 20.44
N ARG A 406 -57.38 107.71 19.41
CA ARG A 406 -58.22 108.79 18.85
C ARG A 406 -59.26 109.24 19.89
N PRO A 407 -59.40 110.55 20.17
CA PRO A 407 -60.28 111.02 21.24
C PRO A 407 -61.76 111.01 20.85
N ASN A 408 -62.64 110.67 21.80
CA ASN A 408 -64.09 110.82 21.71
C ASN A 408 -64.71 110.19 20.44
N ILE A 409 -65.43 110.98 19.64
CA ILE A 409 -66.16 110.54 18.45
C ILE A 409 -65.25 110.15 17.28
N GLU A 410 -63.98 110.59 17.29
CA GLU A 410 -62.97 110.22 16.28
C GLU A 410 -62.51 108.75 16.40
N LEU A 411 -62.89 108.05 17.48
CA LEU A 411 -62.74 106.60 17.64
C LEU A 411 -63.76 105.83 16.78
N CYS A 412 -63.79 106.15 15.49
CA CYS A 412 -64.71 105.61 14.50
C CYS A 412 -64.19 104.30 13.91
N ARG A 413 -65.11 103.36 13.69
CA ARG A 413 -64.88 102.07 13.00
C ARG A 413 -65.09 102.24 11.49
N ASP A 414 -64.22 103.03 10.88
CA ASP A 414 -64.22 103.31 9.44
C ASP A 414 -63.63 102.15 8.61
N MET A 415 -63.63 102.30 7.28
CA MET A 415 -63.09 101.28 6.38
C MET A 415 -61.59 101.03 6.58
N ALA A 416 -60.81 102.07 6.91
CA ALA A 416 -59.39 101.91 7.20
C ALA A 416 -59.17 101.04 8.46
N GLN A 417 -60.01 101.22 9.50
CA GLN A 417 -60.00 100.39 10.70
C GLN A 417 -60.32 98.94 10.35
N LEU A 418 -61.38 98.68 9.57
CA LEU A 418 -61.76 97.32 9.17
C LEU A 418 -60.66 96.64 8.33
N ARG A 419 -60.03 97.37 7.41
CA ARG A 419 -58.95 96.83 6.56
C ARG A 419 -57.70 96.51 7.37
N LEU A 420 -57.28 97.35 8.30
CA LEU A 420 -56.13 97.08 9.18
C LEU A 420 -56.38 95.85 10.08
N VAL A 421 -57.60 95.69 10.60
CA VAL A 421 -57.97 94.49 11.37
C VAL A 421 -57.84 93.23 10.51
N ASN A 422 -58.36 93.25 9.28
CA ASN A 422 -58.25 92.12 8.37
C ASN A 422 -56.80 91.85 7.95
N GLU A 423 -56.00 92.89 7.67
CA GLU A 423 -54.57 92.78 7.34
C GLU A 423 -53.80 92.07 8.48
N VAL A 424 -54.09 92.41 9.74
CA VAL A 424 -53.49 91.72 10.89
C VAL A 424 -53.85 90.23 10.87
N TYR A 425 -55.12 89.87 10.68
CA TYR A 425 -55.53 88.46 10.62
C TYR A 425 -54.91 87.69 9.44
N GLU A 426 -54.89 88.27 8.24
CA GLU A 426 -54.32 87.63 7.04
C GLU A 426 -52.81 87.41 7.17
N VAL A 427 -52.07 88.40 7.68
CA VAL A 427 -50.62 88.27 7.87
C VAL A 427 -50.30 87.29 9.01
N ASP A 428 -51.09 87.29 10.09
CA ASP A 428 -50.92 86.33 11.19
C ASP A 428 -51.18 84.90 10.72
N ASP A 429 -52.26 84.64 9.97
CA ASP A 429 -52.55 83.33 9.37
C ASP A 429 -51.43 82.85 8.43
N THR A 430 -50.86 83.77 7.64
CA THR A 430 -49.70 83.48 6.78
C THR A 430 -48.47 83.09 7.61
N ILE A 431 -48.20 83.80 8.71
CA ILE A 431 -47.10 83.48 9.63
C ILE A 431 -47.32 82.13 10.29
N GLN A 432 -48.53 81.84 10.78
CA GLN A 432 -48.87 80.56 11.39
C GLN A 432 -48.68 79.39 10.39
N THR A 433 -49.09 79.58 9.13
CA THR A 433 -48.88 78.61 8.06
C THR A 433 -47.39 78.36 7.80
N LEU A 434 -46.58 79.43 7.72
CA LEU A 434 -45.13 79.29 7.54
C LEU A 434 -44.45 78.64 8.76
N GLN A 435 -44.91 78.93 9.98
CA GLN A 435 -44.43 78.28 11.20
C GLN A 435 -44.77 76.78 11.23
N GLN A 436 -45.94 76.38 10.72
CA GLN A 436 -46.26 74.97 10.58
C GLN A 436 -45.34 74.29 9.57
N ARG A 437 -45.11 74.91 8.40
CA ARG A 437 -44.18 74.38 7.39
C ARG A 437 -42.74 74.29 7.90
N LEU A 438 -42.33 75.22 8.76
CA LEU A 438 -41.03 75.17 9.41
C LEU A 438 -40.91 73.92 10.29
N ARG A 439 -41.93 73.64 11.13
CA ARG A 439 -41.96 72.42 11.96
C ARG A 439 -41.91 71.16 11.11
N ASP A 440 -42.75 71.07 10.07
CA ASP A 440 -42.77 69.93 9.15
C ASP A 440 -41.39 69.69 8.50
N ALA A 441 -40.70 70.76 8.10
CA ALA A 441 -39.36 70.67 7.50
C ALA A 441 -38.28 70.27 8.52
N GLU A 442 -38.35 70.79 9.75
CA GLU A 442 -37.44 70.41 10.85
C GLU A 442 -37.62 68.93 11.23
N ASP A 443 -38.86 68.42 11.31
CA ASP A 443 -39.14 67.01 11.55
C ASP A 443 -38.63 66.12 10.40
N THR A 444 -38.81 66.56 9.15
CA THR A 444 -38.28 65.87 7.97
C THR A 444 -36.74 65.80 8.00
N LEU A 445 -36.08 66.89 8.37
CA LEU A 445 -34.62 66.94 8.51
C LEU A 445 -34.12 65.94 9.57
N GLN A 446 -34.80 65.82 10.71
CA GLN A 446 -34.46 64.82 11.73
C GLN A 446 -34.60 63.39 11.21
N SER A 447 -35.68 63.09 10.47
CA SER A 447 -35.88 61.79 9.84
C SER A 447 -34.80 61.46 8.81
N LEU A 448 -34.38 62.43 8.00
CA LEU A 448 -33.29 62.26 7.04
C LEU A 448 -31.95 62.05 7.74
N ALA A 449 -31.68 62.77 8.85
CA ALA A 449 -30.47 62.57 9.64
C ALA A 449 -30.39 61.16 10.26
N HIS A 450 -31.52 60.62 10.74
CA HIS A 450 -31.59 59.24 11.20
C HIS A 450 -31.35 58.23 10.08
N THR A 451 -31.96 58.46 8.91
CA THR A 451 -31.76 57.63 7.71
C THR A 451 -30.29 57.64 7.27
N LYS A 452 -29.64 58.80 7.28
CA LYS A 452 -28.21 58.94 7.00
C LYS A 452 -27.37 58.07 7.94
N ALA A 453 -27.59 58.18 9.25
CA ALA A 453 -26.83 57.40 10.24
C ALA A 453 -27.00 55.89 10.03
N THR A 454 -28.21 55.46 9.66
CA THR A 454 -28.50 54.06 9.32
C THR A 454 -27.73 53.60 8.08
N LEU A 455 -27.76 54.38 7.00
CA LEU A 455 -27.02 54.07 5.77
C LEU A 455 -25.50 54.06 5.97
N GLU A 456 -24.96 54.97 6.79
CA GLU A 456 -23.53 54.99 7.15
C GLU A 456 -23.11 53.75 7.94
N HIS A 457 -23.96 53.30 8.88
CA HIS A 457 -23.74 52.07 9.62
C HIS A 457 -23.76 50.84 8.70
N ASP A 458 -24.78 50.70 7.85
CA ASP A 458 -24.90 49.61 6.89
C ASP A 458 -23.71 49.58 5.92
N LEU A 459 -23.23 50.76 5.49
CA LEU A 459 -22.06 50.89 4.64
C LEU A 459 -20.80 50.31 5.32
N ALA A 460 -20.61 50.59 6.61
CA ALA A 460 -19.50 50.06 7.39
C ALA A 460 -19.60 48.53 7.54
N ILE A 461 -20.80 47.99 7.73
CA ILE A 461 -21.05 46.53 7.75
C ILE A 461 -20.66 45.90 6.41
N LYS A 462 -21.16 46.43 5.28
CA LYS A 462 -20.81 45.87 3.95
C LYS A 462 -19.31 45.96 3.66
N ALA A 463 -18.66 47.03 4.09
CA ALA A 463 -17.21 47.19 3.94
C ALA A 463 -16.43 46.12 4.74
N ASN A 464 -16.88 45.80 5.97
CA ASN A 464 -16.30 44.73 6.78
C ASN A 464 -16.49 43.36 6.13
N SER A 465 -17.70 43.04 5.65
CA SER A 465 -18.00 41.77 4.97
C SER A 465 -17.13 41.55 3.73
N LEU A 466 -16.95 42.60 2.91
CA LEU A 466 -16.07 42.54 1.75
C LEU A 466 -14.61 42.33 2.13
N TYR A 467 -14.11 43.03 3.16
CA TYR A 467 -12.74 42.85 3.64
C TYR A 467 -12.48 41.41 4.11
N ILE A 468 -13.44 40.82 4.83
CA ILE A 468 -13.34 39.42 5.28
C ILE A 468 -13.29 38.45 4.10
N ASP A 469 -14.20 38.56 3.14
CA ASP A 469 -14.25 37.61 2.04
C ASP A 469 -13.10 37.80 1.05
N GLN A 470 -12.83 39.04 0.65
CA GLN A 470 -11.86 39.36 -0.40
C GLN A 470 -10.42 39.32 0.10
N ASP A 471 -10.14 39.94 1.25
CA ASP A 471 -8.76 40.16 1.70
C ASP A 471 -8.29 39.11 2.70
N LYS A 472 -9.20 38.49 3.47
CA LYS A 472 -8.85 37.37 4.35
C LYS A 472 -9.04 36.04 3.63
N CYS A 473 -10.28 35.67 3.32
CA CYS A 473 -10.59 34.33 2.83
C CYS A 473 -9.96 34.07 1.45
N MET A 474 -10.29 34.89 0.46
CA MET A 474 -9.79 34.70 -0.91
C MET A 474 -8.27 34.88 -1.05
N SER A 475 -7.62 35.59 -0.13
CA SER A 475 -6.15 35.67 -0.09
C SER A 475 -5.53 34.33 0.35
N MET A 476 -6.01 33.74 1.45
CA MET A 476 -5.54 32.44 1.95
C MET A 476 -5.81 31.31 0.95
N ARG A 477 -6.96 31.34 0.27
CA ARG A 477 -7.35 30.31 -0.70
C ARG A 477 -6.45 30.25 -1.94
N ARG A 478 -5.59 31.25 -2.20
CA ARG A 478 -4.62 31.22 -3.31
C ARG A 478 -3.53 30.18 -3.14
N SER A 479 -3.27 29.72 -1.92
CA SER A 479 -2.22 28.73 -1.64
C SER A 479 -2.71 27.28 -1.78
N PHE A 480 -3.83 27.03 -2.45
CA PHE A 480 -4.34 25.68 -2.67
C PHE A 480 -3.34 24.86 -3.51
N PRO A 481 -3.03 23.61 -3.12
CA PRO A 481 -2.05 22.78 -3.80
C PRO A 481 -2.50 22.41 -5.22
N SER A 482 -1.54 22.26 -6.12
CA SER A 482 -1.81 21.75 -7.47
C SER A 482 -2.27 20.29 -7.41
N THR A 483 -2.97 19.83 -8.44
CA THR A 483 -3.38 18.42 -8.56
C THR A 483 -2.18 17.47 -8.47
N LEU A 484 -1.01 17.85 -8.99
CA LEU A 484 0.20 17.05 -8.86
C LEU A 484 0.62 16.85 -7.40
N ARG A 485 0.59 17.92 -6.60
CA ARG A 485 0.90 17.85 -5.15
C ARG A 485 -0.14 17.05 -4.39
N LEU A 486 -1.43 17.21 -4.70
CA LEU A 486 -2.51 16.42 -4.09
C LEU A 486 -2.42 14.91 -4.38
N VAL A 487 -1.75 14.53 -5.47
CA VAL A 487 -1.50 13.13 -5.82
C VAL A 487 -0.07 12.69 -5.36
N GLY A 488 0.59 13.49 -4.52
CA GLY A 488 1.85 13.15 -3.86
C GLY A 488 3.12 13.35 -4.70
N PHE A 489 3.06 14.09 -5.82
CA PHE A 489 4.24 14.49 -6.58
C PHE A 489 4.84 15.79 -6.04
N CYS A 490 6.17 15.91 -6.11
CA CYS A 490 6.89 17.12 -5.73
C CYS A 490 6.98 18.10 -6.91
#